data_AF-A0AA96G288-F1
#
_entry.id   AF-A0AA96G288-F1
#
_cell.length_a   1.000
_cell.length_b   1.000
_cell.length_c   1.000
_cell.angle_alpha   90.00
_cell.angle_beta   90.00
_cell.angle_gamma   90.00
#
_symmetry.space_group_name_H-M   'P 1'
#
loop_
_entity.id
_entity.type
_entity.pdbx_description
1 polymer ?
#
loop_
_entity_poly.entity_id
_entity_poly.type
_entity_poly.pdbx_seq_one_letter_code
_entity_poly.pdbx_strand_id
1 'polypeptide(L)'
;MGPKLTGRSVKARKIARDAKGLPIRMAKPLFTEEKWAAVQAAMDERSITKARSNGASPWLGVPHCDRCGDRFYRQVNLAKNGKIYEYYRCAKTVGKPACKGQSVKGERVTAAITALVERLAGLAMTVRRFIPGEDHTEQLSHVTQAMRDLREEKRRNLSDYPGGDDEYSEALEILVDERRRLAALPQRPSAWVEVETGQTFADAWNQADQEERRQLLLGLKARLYMTPANEGWYLPAELQERIRQLECVHGSAYVG
;
A
#
# COMPACT_ATOMS: atom_id res chain seq x y z
N MET A 1 31.85 -9.33 -2.00
CA MET A 1 31.61 -8.58 -3.25
C MET A 1 30.42 -9.23 -3.94
N GLY A 2 29.38 -8.45 -4.24
CA GLY A 2 28.13 -8.97 -4.79
C GLY A 2 28.20 -9.27 -6.30
N PRO A 3 27.21 -10.00 -6.84
CA PRO A 3 27.09 -10.23 -8.27
C PRO A 3 26.96 -8.91 -9.04
N LYS A 4 27.44 -8.90 -10.29
CA LYS A 4 27.34 -7.71 -11.15
C LYS A 4 25.88 -7.36 -11.35
N LEU A 5 25.52 -6.10 -11.13
CA LEU A 5 24.18 -5.58 -11.45
C LEU A 5 24.23 -4.83 -12.78
N THR A 6 23.23 -5.06 -13.63
CA THR A 6 22.99 -4.31 -14.87
C THR A 6 21.73 -3.46 -14.73
N GLY A 7 21.74 -2.24 -15.29
CA GLY A 7 20.61 -1.31 -15.24
C GLY A 7 21.02 0.11 -14.83
N ARG A 8 20.48 1.11 -15.52
CA ARG A 8 20.84 2.54 -15.31
C ARG A 8 20.15 3.18 -14.09
N SER A 9 19.09 2.59 -13.54
CA SER A 9 18.33 3.11 -12.39
C SER A 9 18.12 2.03 -11.32
N VAL A 10 17.86 2.46 -10.07
CA VAL A 10 17.67 1.54 -8.92
C VAL A 10 16.54 0.53 -9.16
N LYS A 11 15.44 0.95 -9.80
CA LYS A 11 14.29 0.09 -10.14
C LYS A 11 14.58 -0.88 -11.30
N ALA A 12 15.59 -0.59 -12.12
CA ALA A 12 15.95 -1.39 -13.28
C ALA A 12 17.17 -2.30 -13.05
N ARG A 13 17.74 -2.32 -11.82
CA ARG A 13 18.89 -3.16 -11.50
C ARG A 13 18.48 -4.63 -11.47
N LYS A 14 19.06 -5.42 -12.38
CA LYS A 14 18.94 -6.88 -12.41
C LYS A 14 20.33 -7.50 -12.24
N ILE A 15 20.38 -8.72 -11.74
CA ILE A 15 21.62 -9.49 -11.67
C ILE A 15 22.06 -9.85 -13.09
N ALA A 16 23.28 -9.48 -13.47
CA ALA A 16 23.87 -9.85 -14.74
C ALA A 16 24.13 -11.35 -14.74
N ARG A 17 23.65 -12.04 -15.78
CA ARG A 17 23.82 -13.48 -15.97
C ARG A 17 24.73 -13.74 -17.18
N ASP A 18 25.51 -14.80 -17.13
CA ASP A 18 26.32 -15.27 -18.25
C ASP A 18 25.47 -16.01 -19.28
N ALA A 19 26.10 -16.49 -20.36
CA ALA A 19 25.44 -17.24 -21.43
C ALA A 19 24.79 -18.56 -20.96
N LYS A 20 25.11 -19.03 -19.74
CA LYS A 20 24.53 -20.23 -19.12
C LYS A 20 23.47 -19.88 -18.06
N GLY A 21 23.10 -18.61 -17.94
CA GLY A 21 22.10 -18.13 -16.99
C GLY A 21 22.61 -17.97 -15.56
N LEU A 22 23.91 -18.15 -15.29
CA LEU A 22 24.49 -18.05 -13.94
C LEU A 22 24.91 -16.61 -13.61
N PRO A 23 24.75 -16.14 -12.35
CA PRO A 23 25.17 -14.80 -11.95
C PRO A 23 26.65 -14.53 -12.19
N ILE A 24 26.97 -13.47 -12.95
CA ILE A 24 28.35 -13.08 -13.22
C ILE A 24 28.97 -12.46 -11.98
N ARG A 25 30.10 -13.03 -11.52
CA ARG A 25 30.98 -12.44 -10.51
C ARG A 25 32.23 -11.90 -11.21
N MET A 26 32.52 -10.61 -11.02
CA MET A 26 33.65 -9.95 -11.68
C MET A 26 35.01 -10.28 -11.05
N ALA A 27 35.04 -10.80 -9.82
CA ALA A 27 36.26 -11.12 -9.09
C ALA A 27 36.04 -12.28 -8.11
N LYS A 28 37.14 -12.92 -7.70
CA LYS A 28 37.14 -13.92 -6.63
C LYS A 28 36.60 -13.30 -5.33
N PRO A 29 35.65 -13.97 -4.64
CA PRO A 29 35.04 -13.41 -3.45
C PRO A 29 36.07 -13.27 -2.30
N LEU A 30 36.08 -12.10 -1.65
CA LEU A 30 36.94 -11.82 -0.49
C LEU A 30 36.45 -12.50 0.81
N PHE A 31 35.17 -12.87 0.86
CA PHE A 31 34.53 -13.60 1.96
C PHE A 31 33.82 -14.82 1.40
N THR A 32 33.77 -15.90 2.17
CA THR A 32 32.85 -17.00 1.88
C THR A 32 31.40 -16.52 1.98
N GLU A 33 30.47 -17.21 1.33
CA GLU A 33 29.05 -16.86 1.38
C GLU A 33 28.49 -16.89 2.79
N GLU A 34 28.90 -17.87 3.58
CA GLU A 34 28.53 -18.01 5.00
C GLU A 34 29.02 -16.80 5.81
N LYS A 35 30.28 -16.38 5.61
CA LYS A 35 30.86 -15.24 6.33
C LYS A 35 30.23 -13.92 5.90
N TRP A 36 29.87 -13.81 4.62
CA TRP A 36 29.15 -12.65 4.11
C TRP A 36 27.72 -12.57 4.66
N ALA A 37 27.00 -13.69 4.72
CA ALA A 37 25.67 -13.77 5.31
C ALA A 37 25.70 -13.43 6.81
N ALA A 38 26.69 -13.93 7.55
CA ALA A 38 26.87 -13.61 8.97
C ALA A 38 27.14 -12.11 9.20
N VAL A 39 27.93 -11.46 8.34
CA VAL A 39 28.17 -10.02 8.41
C VAL A 39 26.91 -9.23 8.06
N GLN A 40 26.14 -9.62 7.03
CA GLN A 40 24.87 -8.97 6.71
C GLN A 40 23.86 -9.10 7.86
N ALA A 41 23.71 -10.29 8.44
CA ALA A 41 22.86 -10.51 9.60
C ALA A 41 23.27 -9.63 10.80
N ALA A 42 24.56 -9.56 11.10
CA ALA A 42 25.07 -8.69 12.17
C ALA A 42 24.89 -7.19 11.86
N MET A 43 24.94 -6.78 10.59
CA MET A 43 24.68 -5.41 10.16
C MET A 43 23.19 -5.07 10.22
N ASP A 44 22.30 -6.00 9.84
CA ASP A 44 20.85 -5.86 9.92
C ASP A 44 20.40 -5.79 11.39
N GLU A 45 20.96 -6.64 12.26
CA GLU A 45 20.72 -6.60 13.71
C GLU A 45 21.24 -5.30 14.34
N ARG A 46 22.40 -4.79 13.89
CA ARG A 46 22.93 -3.47 14.27
C ARG A 46 22.30 -2.32 13.53
N SER A 47 21.40 -2.56 12.57
CA SER A 47 20.71 -1.51 11.85
C SER A 47 19.67 -0.90 12.78
N ILE A 48 20.16 -0.04 13.66
CA ILE A 48 19.33 0.92 14.36
C ILE A 48 18.84 1.85 13.26
N THR A 49 17.68 1.53 12.69
CA THR A 49 16.86 2.55 12.07
C THR A 49 16.70 3.59 13.17
N LYS A 50 17.35 4.76 13.03
CA LYS A 50 17.13 5.87 13.94
C LYS A 50 15.62 6.13 13.91
N ALA A 51 14.88 5.58 14.87
CA ALA A 51 13.58 6.07 15.20
C ALA A 51 13.80 7.57 15.40
N ARG A 52 13.13 8.41 14.61
CA ARG A 52 13.24 9.85 14.78
C ARG A 52 12.95 10.11 16.26
N SER A 53 13.94 10.64 16.98
CA SER A 53 13.88 10.81 18.45
C SER A 53 12.75 11.75 18.88
N ASN A 54 12.24 12.55 17.95
CA ASN A 54 10.98 13.24 18.08
C ASN A 54 9.96 12.47 17.25
N GLY A 55 9.01 11.78 17.91
CA GLY A 55 7.83 11.24 17.25
C GLY A 55 7.21 12.29 16.33
N ALA A 56 6.57 11.85 15.24
CA ALA A 56 5.86 12.77 14.37
C ALA A 56 4.90 13.65 15.21
N SER A 57 4.78 14.95 14.88
CA SER A 57 3.85 15.79 15.64
C SER A 57 2.45 15.19 15.60
N PRO A 58 1.68 15.20 16.70
CA PRO A 58 0.43 14.46 16.86
C PRO A 58 -0.52 14.47 15.65
N TRP A 59 -0.65 15.63 15.00
CA TRP A 59 -1.55 15.82 13.86
C TRP A 59 -0.83 16.16 12.56
N LEU A 60 0.44 15.76 12.39
CA LEU A 60 1.22 16.10 11.20
C LEU A 60 0.50 15.70 9.90
N GLY A 61 0.23 16.69 9.05
CA GLY A 61 -0.41 16.49 7.73
C GLY A 61 -1.93 16.50 7.74
N VAL A 62 -2.58 16.68 8.90
CA VAL A 62 -4.04 16.84 9.01
C VAL A 62 -4.46 18.32 8.92
N PRO A 63 -3.87 19.27 9.69
CA PRO A 63 -4.20 20.68 9.59
C PRO A 63 -3.41 21.38 8.47
N HIS A 64 -4.12 22.21 7.72
CA HIS A 64 -3.66 22.99 6.59
C HIS A 64 -4.05 24.46 6.77
N CYS A 65 -3.24 25.35 6.19
CA CYS A 65 -3.57 26.75 6.08
C CYS A 65 -4.62 26.94 5.00
N ASP A 66 -5.77 27.49 5.35
CA ASP A 66 -6.85 27.79 4.39
C ASP A 66 -6.43 28.84 3.35
N ARG A 67 -5.49 29.73 3.69
CA ARG A 67 -5.03 30.80 2.78
C ARG A 67 -4.13 30.32 1.64
N CYS A 68 -3.21 29.39 1.89
CA CYS A 68 -2.24 28.92 0.88
C CYS A 68 -2.33 27.42 0.57
N GLY A 69 -3.13 26.67 1.32
CA GLY A 69 -3.31 25.22 1.19
C GLY A 69 -2.16 24.38 1.77
N ASP A 70 -1.04 24.99 2.17
CA ASP A 70 0.10 24.27 2.73
C ASP A 70 -0.19 23.75 4.15
N ARG A 71 0.54 22.71 4.56
CA ARG A 71 0.40 22.08 5.87
C ARG A 71 0.80 23.03 6.99
N PHE A 72 0.08 22.99 8.11
CA PHE A 72 0.57 23.57 9.34
C PHE A 72 1.62 22.68 10.00
N TYR A 73 2.56 23.32 10.67
CA TYR A 73 3.57 22.68 11.49
C TYR A 73 3.37 23.03 12.95
N ARG A 74 3.50 22.03 13.82
CA ARG A 74 3.44 22.20 15.26
C ARG A 74 4.66 22.95 15.77
N GLN A 75 4.43 23.97 16.58
CA GLN A 75 5.41 24.70 17.34
C GLN A 75 5.02 24.65 18.82
N VAL A 76 5.94 24.23 19.65
CA VAL A 76 5.79 24.21 21.11
C VAL A 76 6.73 25.24 21.71
N ASN A 77 6.20 26.14 22.52
CA ASN A 77 6.97 27.15 23.24
C ASN A 77 6.82 26.92 24.74
N LEU A 78 7.93 26.83 25.47
CA LEU A 78 7.93 26.79 26.92
C LEU A 78 8.06 28.22 27.44
N ALA A 79 7.08 28.69 28.20
CA ALA A 79 7.15 29.98 28.88
C ALA A 79 8.01 29.88 30.15
N LYS A 80 8.54 31.02 30.61
CA LYS A 80 9.41 31.10 31.80
C LYS A 80 8.76 30.56 33.08
N ASN A 81 7.43 30.55 33.15
CA ASN A 81 6.66 29.99 34.26
C ASN A 81 6.37 28.48 34.12
N GLY A 82 7.04 27.78 33.20
CA GLY A 82 6.83 26.36 32.94
C GLY A 82 5.58 26.04 32.10
N LYS A 83 4.76 27.03 31.73
CA LYS A 83 3.56 26.80 30.90
C LYS A 83 3.97 26.47 29.47
N ILE A 84 3.44 25.38 28.95
CA ILE A 84 3.66 24.93 27.57
C ILE A 84 2.56 25.53 26.69
N TYR A 85 2.95 26.21 25.62
CA TYR A 85 2.03 26.71 24.59
C TYR A 85 2.25 25.96 23.28
N GLU A 86 1.20 25.36 22.77
CA GLU A 86 1.20 24.67 21.48
C GLU A 86 0.46 25.47 20.42
N TYR A 87 1.09 25.62 19.26
CA TYR A 87 0.53 26.29 18.10
C TYR A 87 0.77 25.49 16.83
N TYR A 88 -0.16 25.57 15.88
CA TYR A 88 -0.01 25.08 14.52
C TYR A 88 0.08 26.29 13.60
N ARG A 89 1.21 26.44 12.92
CA ARG A 89 1.50 27.62 12.09
C ARG A 89 1.81 27.27 10.65
N CYS A 90 1.46 28.20 9.76
CA CYS A 90 1.98 28.18 8.41
C CYS A 90 3.50 28.36 8.46
N ALA A 91 4.23 27.43 7.86
CA ALA A 91 5.68 27.53 7.71
C ALA A 91 6.03 27.97 6.28
N LYS A 92 7.24 28.50 6.12
CA LYS A 92 7.81 28.77 4.79
C LYS A 92 8.16 27.44 4.14
N THR A 93 7.70 27.22 2.93
CA THR A 93 8.03 26.07 2.08
C THR A 93 8.95 26.51 0.94
N VAL A 94 9.67 25.57 0.33
CA VAL A 94 10.56 25.90 -0.80
C VAL A 94 9.70 26.49 -1.92
N GLY A 95 10.04 27.72 -2.35
CA GLY A 95 9.31 28.44 -3.40
C GLY A 95 8.07 29.21 -2.94
N LYS A 96 7.67 29.20 -1.66
CA LYS A 96 6.51 29.96 -1.16
C LYS A 96 6.75 30.58 0.23
N PRO A 97 6.47 31.89 0.43
CA PRO A 97 6.56 32.50 1.75
C PRO A 97 5.47 31.99 2.68
N ALA A 98 5.74 31.99 3.99
CA ALA A 98 4.73 31.66 4.98
C ALA A 98 3.64 32.74 5.05
N CYS A 99 2.39 32.34 5.23
CA CYS A 99 1.30 33.30 5.45
C CYS A 99 1.45 33.98 6.82
N LYS A 100 1.63 35.31 6.83
CA LYS A 100 1.70 36.11 8.07
C LYS A 100 0.42 35.97 8.89
N GLY A 101 0.56 35.82 10.20
CA GLY A 101 -0.57 35.71 11.14
C GLY A 101 -1.31 34.38 11.13
N GLN A 102 -0.93 33.42 10.28
CA GLN A 102 -1.59 32.11 10.23
C GLN A 102 -0.99 31.17 11.28
N SER A 103 -1.46 31.34 12.51
CA SER A 103 -1.11 30.52 13.68
C SER A 103 -2.36 30.23 14.49
N VAL A 104 -2.64 28.94 14.74
CA VAL A 104 -3.81 28.46 15.45
C VAL A 104 -3.37 27.76 16.73
N LYS A 105 -4.10 27.93 17.83
CA LYS A 105 -3.81 27.25 19.10
C LYS A 105 -4.00 25.74 18.95
N GLY A 106 -3.10 24.94 19.54
CA GLY A 106 -3.17 23.48 19.51
C GLY A 106 -4.49 22.92 20.03
N GLU A 107 -5.02 23.49 21.11
CA GLU A 107 -6.33 23.13 21.69
C GLU A 107 -7.47 23.23 20.68
N ARG A 108 -7.46 24.27 19.83
CA ARG A 108 -8.49 24.46 18.79
C ARG A 108 -8.37 23.42 17.68
N VAL A 109 -7.15 23.07 17.28
CA VAL A 109 -6.91 22.00 16.31
C VAL A 109 -7.42 20.67 16.85
N THR A 110 -7.09 20.35 18.11
CA THR A 110 -7.55 19.12 18.77
C THR A 110 -9.08 19.10 18.89
N ALA A 111 -9.72 20.20 19.30
CA ALA A 111 -11.18 20.28 19.39
C ALA A 111 -11.87 20.06 18.03
N ALA A 112 -11.36 20.67 16.95
CA ALA A 112 -11.88 20.48 15.61
C ALA A 112 -11.74 19.02 15.12
N ILE A 113 -10.64 18.34 15.49
CA ILE A 113 -10.43 16.91 15.21
C ILE A 113 -11.40 16.05 16.01
N THR A 114 -11.57 16.31 17.31
CA THR A 114 -12.53 15.59 18.16
C THR A 114 -13.95 15.69 17.59
N ALA A 115 -14.39 16.88 17.19
CA ALA A 115 -15.72 17.07 16.59
C ALA A 115 -15.89 16.30 15.26
N LEU A 116 -14.84 16.18 14.45
CA LEU A 116 -14.90 15.33 13.26
C LEU A 116 -14.99 13.85 13.63
N VAL A 117 -14.17 13.40 14.59
CA VAL A 117 -14.16 12.00 15.02
C VAL A 117 -15.52 11.57 15.56
N GLU A 118 -16.19 12.44 16.32
CA GLU A 118 -17.56 12.21 16.80
C GLU A 118 -18.54 12.00 15.64
N ARG A 119 -18.46 12.82 14.57
CA ARG A 119 -19.26 12.63 13.35
C ARG A 119 -18.94 11.35 12.60
N LEU A 120 -17.67 10.92 12.64
CA LEU A 120 -17.22 9.69 11.99
C LEU A 120 -17.47 8.44 12.83
N ALA A 121 -17.85 8.58 14.11
CA ALA A 121 -17.86 7.51 15.10
C ALA A 121 -18.59 6.25 14.62
N GLY A 122 -19.77 6.40 14.01
CA GLY A 122 -20.61 5.29 13.52
C GLY A 122 -20.19 4.70 12.16
N LEU A 123 -19.12 5.21 11.53
CA LEU A 123 -18.71 4.74 10.22
C LEU A 123 -18.07 3.35 10.31
N ALA A 124 -18.59 2.39 9.56
CA ALA A 124 -17.97 1.06 9.45
C ALA A 124 -16.56 1.19 8.86
N MET A 125 -15.58 0.58 9.52
CA MET A 125 -14.22 0.55 9.00
C MET A 125 -14.08 -0.47 7.89
N THR A 126 -13.43 -0.05 6.80
CA THR A 126 -13.05 -0.93 5.70
C THR A 126 -11.54 -1.05 5.62
N VAL A 127 -11.05 -2.26 5.35
CA VAL A 127 -9.65 -2.53 5.07
C VAL A 127 -9.52 -3.02 3.64
N ARG A 128 -8.53 -2.49 2.92
CA ARG A 128 -8.21 -2.95 1.57
C ARG A 128 -7.49 -4.28 1.66
N ARG A 129 -8.16 -5.36 1.25
CA ARG A 129 -7.58 -6.69 1.13
C ARG A 129 -7.19 -6.95 -0.32
N PHE A 130 -5.96 -7.39 -0.53
CA PHE A 130 -5.51 -7.84 -1.84
C PHE A 130 -6.02 -9.25 -2.10
N ILE A 131 -6.78 -9.44 -3.17
CA ILE A 131 -7.15 -10.75 -3.68
C ILE A 131 -6.17 -11.08 -4.81
N PRO A 132 -5.32 -12.11 -4.66
CA PRO A 132 -4.42 -12.52 -5.72
C PRO A 132 -5.24 -12.97 -6.93
N GLY A 133 -4.83 -12.51 -8.10
CA GLY A 133 -5.40 -12.98 -9.35
C GLY A 133 -4.88 -14.38 -9.65
N GLU A 134 -5.75 -15.21 -10.17
CA GLU A 134 -5.39 -16.50 -10.77
C GLU A 134 -5.53 -16.31 -12.27
N ASP A 135 -4.40 -16.24 -12.97
CA ASP A 135 -4.35 -16.12 -14.42
C ASP A 135 -3.63 -17.34 -15.01
N HIS A 136 -4.42 -18.18 -15.67
CA HIS A 136 -3.97 -19.39 -16.33
C HIS A 136 -3.88 -19.22 -17.85
N THR A 137 -3.98 -17.98 -18.36
CA THR A 137 -3.99 -17.69 -19.81
C THR A 137 -2.69 -18.16 -20.48
N GLU A 138 -1.54 -17.94 -19.84
CA GLU A 138 -0.23 -18.39 -20.34
C GLU A 138 -0.12 -19.92 -20.35
N GLN A 139 -0.59 -20.58 -19.29
CA GLN A 139 -0.56 -22.04 -19.20
C GLN A 139 -1.50 -22.68 -20.24
N LEU A 140 -2.70 -22.11 -20.44
CA LEU A 140 -3.63 -22.55 -21.47
C LEU A 140 -3.08 -22.34 -22.88
N SER A 141 -2.36 -21.24 -23.14
CA SER A 141 -1.75 -21.00 -24.44
C SER A 141 -0.64 -22.00 -24.73
N HIS A 142 0.19 -22.32 -23.73
CA HIS A 142 1.25 -23.33 -23.83
C HIS A 142 0.68 -24.72 -24.12
N VAL A 143 -0.35 -25.15 -23.37
CA VAL A 143 -1.00 -26.45 -23.62
C VAL A 143 -1.67 -26.49 -25.00
N THR A 144 -2.33 -25.41 -25.41
CA THR A 144 -2.94 -25.31 -26.74
C THR A 144 -1.90 -25.39 -27.85
N GLN A 145 -0.74 -24.77 -27.67
CA GLN A 145 0.37 -24.84 -28.61
C GLN A 145 0.97 -26.25 -28.67
N ALA A 146 1.21 -26.90 -27.53
CA ALA A 146 1.69 -28.28 -27.48
C ALA A 146 0.74 -29.26 -28.19
N MET A 147 -0.58 -29.11 -28.01
CA MET A 147 -1.58 -29.90 -28.73
C MET A 147 -1.53 -29.66 -30.25
N ARG A 148 -1.24 -28.43 -30.68
CA ARG A 148 -1.12 -28.09 -32.10
C ARG A 148 0.14 -28.71 -32.71
N ASP A 149 1.25 -28.64 -32.00
CA ASP A 149 2.53 -29.17 -32.44
C ASP A 149 2.46 -30.70 -32.55
N LEU A 150 1.90 -31.38 -31.54
CA LEU A 150 1.67 -32.83 -31.57
C LEU A 150 0.79 -33.27 -32.76
N ARG A 151 -0.25 -32.51 -33.09
CA ARG A 151 -1.11 -32.78 -34.27
C ARG A 151 -0.38 -32.57 -35.59
N GLU A 152 0.53 -31.60 -35.66
CA GLU A 152 1.33 -31.34 -36.84
C GLU A 152 2.41 -32.42 -37.03
N GLU A 153 3.02 -32.91 -35.95
CA GLU A 153 3.91 -34.07 -35.98
C GLU A 153 3.21 -35.31 -36.53
N LYS A 154 1.97 -35.56 -36.07
CA LYS A 154 1.15 -36.66 -36.58
C LYS A 154 0.85 -36.51 -38.07
N ARG A 155 0.48 -35.30 -38.52
CA ARG A 155 0.22 -34.99 -39.95
C ARG A 155 1.44 -35.23 -40.83
N ARG A 156 2.64 -34.95 -40.32
CA ARG A 156 3.91 -35.15 -41.00
C ARG A 156 4.41 -36.60 -40.93
N ASN A 157 3.62 -37.51 -40.39
CA ASN A 157 3.95 -38.93 -40.23
C ASN A 157 5.24 -39.16 -39.41
N LEU A 158 5.59 -38.27 -38.46
CA LEU A 158 6.73 -38.51 -37.56
C LEU A 158 6.48 -39.68 -36.61
N SER A 159 5.22 -40.05 -36.39
CA SER A 159 4.79 -41.17 -35.56
C SER A 159 4.51 -42.45 -36.36
N ASP A 160 5.01 -42.56 -37.60
CA ASP A 160 4.82 -43.72 -38.48
C ASP A 160 5.81 -44.85 -38.16
N TYR A 161 5.62 -45.46 -36.99
CA TYR A 161 6.35 -46.63 -36.51
C TYR A 161 5.46 -47.48 -35.59
N PRO A 162 5.78 -48.77 -35.38
CA PRO A 162 5.02 -49.63 -34.49
C PRO A 162 4.94 -49.04 -33.07
N GLY A 163 3.72 -48.76 -32.57
CA GLY A 163 3.47 -48.14 -31.26
C GLY A 163 3.31 -46.61 -31.29
N GLY A 164 3.59 -45.94 -32.41
CA GLY A 164 3.48 -44.47 -32.51
C GLY A 164 2.05 -43.92 -32.45
N ASP A 165 1.03 -44.74 -32.76
CA ASP A 165 -0.39 -44.39 -32.57
C ASP A 165 -0.79 -44.36 -31.09
N ASP A 166 -0.30 -45.32 -30.32
CA ASP A 166 -0.56 -45.42 -28.89
C ASP A 166 0.14 -44.27 -28.14
N GLU A 167 1.42 -44.01 -28.45
CA GLU A 167 2.18 -42.89 -27.88
C GLU A 167 1.54 -41.52 -28.18
N TYR A 168 1.02 -41.33 -29.40
CA TYR A 168 0.30 -40.11 -29.78
C TYR A 168 -0.99 -39.95 -28.99
N SER A 169 -1.75 -41.04 -28.82
CA SER A 169 -3.03 -41.02 -28.12
C SER A 169 -2.83 -40.70 -26.64
N GLU A 170 -1.86 -41.36 -25.98
CA GLU A 170 -1.50 -41.10 -24.59
C GLU A 170 -1.04 -39.64 -24.38
N ALA A 171 -0.15 -39.14 -25.24
CA ALA A 171 0.33 -37.76 -25.15
C ALA A 171 -0.79 -36.73 -25.35
N LEU A 172 -1.73 -37.00 -26.26
CA LEU A 172 -2.88 -36.14 -26.49
C LEU A 172 -3.86 -36.15 -25.31
N GLU A 173 -4.11 -37.31 -24.71
CA GLU A 173 -4.97 -37.44 -23.52
C GLU A 173 -4.44 -36.60 -22.36
N ILE A 174 -3.13 -36.68 -22.06
CA ILE A 174 -2.48 -35.88 -21.02
C ILE A 174 -2.71 -34.37 -21.26
N LEU A 175 -2.51 -33.91 -22.49
CA LEU A 175 -2.69 -32.49 -22.84
C LEU A 175 -4.16 -32.05 -22.79
N VAL A 176 -5.10 -32.93 -23.17
CA VAL A 176 -6.53 -32.67 -23.07
C VAL A 176 -6.97 -32.52 -21.62
N ASP A 177 -6.48 -33.39 -20.74
CA ASP A 177 -6.82 -33.36 -19.32
C ASP A 177 -6.21 -32.16 -18.61
N GLU A 178 -4.96 -31.81 -18.91
CA GLU A 178 -4.35 -30.59 -18.36
C GLU A 178 -5.07 -29.33 -18.87
N ARG A 179 -5.50 -29.29 -20.14
CA ARG A 179 -6.33 -28.19 -20.66
C ARG A 179 -7.67 -28.11 -19.93
N ARG A 180 -8.35 -29.24 -19.68
CA ARG A 180 -9.62 -29.28 -18.94
C ARG A 180 -9.43 -28.78 -17.51
N ARG A 181 -8.37 -29.23 -16.83
CA ARG A 181 -8.01 -28.79 -15.49
C ARG A 181 -7.79 -27.28 -15.45
N LEU A 182 -6.95 -26.73 -16.32
CA LEU A 182 -6.65 -25.30 -16.38
C LEU A 182 -7.88 -24.46 -16.75
N ALA A 183 -8.76 -24.97 -17.63
CA ALA A 183 -9.99 -24.29 -18.01
C ALA A 183 -11.06 -24.30 -16.90
N ALA A 184 -10.99 -25.25 -15.97
CA ALA A 184 -11.87 -25.33 -14.81
C ALA A 184 -11.41 -24.43 -13.65
N LEU A 185 -10.15 -23.94 -13.67
CA LEU A 185 -9.64 -23.03 -12.65
C LEU A 185 -10.24 -21.62 -12.82
N PRO A 186 -10.50 -20.89 -11.72
CA PRO A 186 -10.99 -19.52 -11.80
C PRO A 186 -9.98 -18.61 -12.53
N GLN A 187 -10.42 -17.92 -13.58
CA GLN A 187 -9.65 -16.81 -14.16
C GLN A 187 -10.15 -15.50 -13.59
N ARG A 188 -9.35 -14.89 -12.70
CA ARG A 188 -9.68 -13.59 -12.11
C ARG A 188 -8.46 -12.70 -12.06
N PRO A 189 -8.58 -11.42 -12.47
CA PRO A 189 -7.50 -10.47 -12.31
C PRO A 189 -7.26 -10.20 -10.82
N SER A 190 -6.02 -9.86 -10.47
CA SER A 190 -5.70 -9.40 -9.12
C SER A 190 -6.44 -8.11 -8.80
N ALA A 191 -7.11 -8.05 -7.66
CA ALA A 191 -7.95 -6.92 -7.30
C ALA A 191 -7.75 -6.54 -5.83
N TRP A 192 -7.89 -5.24 -5.54
CA TRP A 192 -8.03 -4.74 -4.17
C TRP A 192 -9.51 -4.61 -3.86
N VAL A 193 -9.98 -5.32 -2.84
CA VAL A 193 -11.37 -5.23 -2.38
C VAL A 193 -11.39 -4.60 -1.00
N GLU A 194 -12.30 -3.65 -0.78
CA GLU A 194 -12.60 -3.15 0.56
C GLU A 194 -13.49 -4.13 1.29
N VAL A 195 -13.01 -4.64 2.41
CA VAL A 195 -13.75 -5.56 3.28
C VAL A 195 -14.04 -4.84 4.58
N GLU A 196 -15.30 -4.89 5.01
CA GLU A 196 -15.71 -4.37 6.32
C GLU A 196 -15.04 -5.17 7.43
N THR A 197 -14.45 -4.48 8.41
CA THR A 197 -13.73 -5.13 9.51
C THR A 197 -14.66 -5.59 10.63
N GLY A 198 -15.95 -5.25 10.56
CA GLY A 198 -16.91 -5.44 11.65
C GLY A 198 -16.71 -4.49 12.85
N GLN A 199 -15.80 -3.52 12.74
CA GLN A 199 -15.55 -2.49 13.74
C GLN A 199 -15.99 -1.12 13.23
N THR A 200 -16.42 -0.25 14.14
CA THR A 200 -16.70 1.15 13.82
C THR A 200 -15.43 1.99 13.87
N PHE A 201 -15.45 3.17 13.25
CA PHE A 201 -14.36 4.12 13.32
C PHE A 201 -14.08 4.55 14.77
N ALA A 202 -15.11 4.66 15.61
CA ALA A 202 -14.96 4.93 17.04
C ALA A 202 -14.18 3.83 17.77
N ASP A 203 -14.47 2.55 17.48
CA ASP A 203 -13.79 1.41 18.10
C ASP A 203 -12.29 1.45 17.80
N ALA A 204 -11.94 1.63 16.53
CA ALA A 204 -10.55 1.72 16.11
C ALA A 204 -9.87 2.99 16.64
N TRP A 205 -10.57 4.13 16.69
CA TRP A 205 -10.03 5.37 17.25
C TRP A 205 -9.68 5.25 18.75
N ASN A 206 -10.53 4.55 19.50
CA ASN A 206 -10.35 4.34 20.93
C ASN A 206 -9.21 3.36 21.24
N GLN A 207 -9.01 2.35 20.39
CA GLN A 207 -7.91 1.38 20.51
C GLN A 207 -6.56 1.94 20.03
N ALA A 208 -6.59 2.90 19.11
CA ALA A 208 -5.40 3.46 18.48
C ALA A 208 -4.61 4.43 19.38
N ASP A 209 -3.28 4.40 19.22
CA ASP A 209 -2.39 5.42 19.77
C ASP A 209 -2.44 6.74 18.97
N GLN A 210 -1.68 7.75 19.39
CA GLN A 210 -1.70 9.07 18.73
C GLN A 210 -1.20 9.05 17.28
N GLU A 211 -0.23 8.20 16.95
CA GLU A 211 0.31 8.07 15.59
C GLU A 211 -0.67 7.30 14.71
N GLU A 212 -1.27 6.23 15.22
CA GLU A 212 -2.31 5.45 14.55
C GLU A 212 -3.56 6.30 14.27
N ARG A 213 -4.02 7.10 15.25
CA ARG A 213 -5.10 8.09 15.06
C ARG A 213 -4.80 9.07 13.93
N ARG A 214 -3.56 9.56 13.85
CA ARG A 214 -3.11 10.41 12.75
C ARG A 214 -3.18 9.67 11.41
N GLN A 215 -2.76 8.41 11.36
CA GLN A 215 -2.82 7.59 10.15
C GLN A 215 -4.26 7.28 9.72
N LEU A 216 -5.19 7.07 10.66
CA LEU A 216 -6.61 6.90 10.37
C LEU A 216 -7.17 8.12 9.61
N LEU A 217 -6.92 9.34 10.11
CA LEU A 217 -7.37 10.57 9.44
C LEU A 217 -6.72 10.77 8.06
N LEU A 218 -5.43 10.46 7.95
CA LEU A 218 -4.71 10.55 6.67
C LEU A 218 -5.19 9.50 5.66
N GLY A 219 -5.51 8.29 6.11
CA GLY A 219 -6.07 7.21 5.31
C GLY A 219 -7.43 7.59 4.71
N LEU A 220 -8.27 8.27 5.49
CA LEU A 220 -9.51 8.88 5.03
C LEU A 220 -9.31 10.08 4.09
N LYS A 221 -8.07 10.54 3.91
CA LYS A 221 -7.70 11.76 3.16
C LYS A 221 -8.44 13.01 3.68
N ALA A 222 -8.83 13.00 4.96
CA ALA A 222 -9.45 14.14 5.62
C ALA A 222 -8.41 15.25 5.82
N ARG A 223 -8.76 16.49 5.46
CA ARG A 223 -7.90 17.66 5.64
C ARG A 223 -8.67 18.76 6.37
N LEU A 224 -8.06 19.31 7.41
CA LEU A 224 -8.61 20.41 8.19
C LEU A 224 -7.98 21.71 7.70
N TYR A 225 -8.73 22.55 6.99
CA TYR A 225 -8.30 23.87 6.57
C TYR A 225 -8.67 24.89 7.65
N MET A 226 -7.69 25.67 8.12
CA MET A 226 -7.93 26.65 9.17
C MET A 226 -7.28 28.00 8.89
N THR A 227 -7.91 29.02 9.45
CA THR A 227 -7.34 30.33 9.76
C THR A 227 -7.46 30.58 11.27
N PRO A 228 -6.88 31.66 11.82
CA PRO A 228 -7.10 32.02 13.22
C PRO A 228 -8.57 32.30 13.59
N ALA A 229 -9.44 32.57 12.63
CA ALA A 229 -10.86 32.85 12.84
C ALA A 229 -11.75 31.67 12.46
N ASN A 230 -11.50 31.05 11.31
CA ASN A 230 -12.38 30.06 10.70
C ASN A 230 -11.72 28.68 10.59
N GLU A 231 -12.53 27.64 10.50
CA GLU A 231 -12.11 26.27 10.21
C GLU A 231 -13.10 25.60 9.27
N GLY A 232 -12.60 24.67 8.46
CA GLY A 232 -13.39 23.91 7.51
C GLY A 232 -12.74 22.57 7.20
N TRP A 233 -13.56 21.54 7.03
CA TRP A 233 -13.11 20.20 6.69
C TRP A 233 -13.28 19.93 5.21
N TYR A 234 -12.22 19.41 4.58
CA TYR A 234 -12.30 18.74 3.30
C TYR A 234 -12.34 17.23 3.53
N LEU A 235 -13.41 16.60 3.06
CA LEU A 235 -13.60 15.15 3.04
C LEU A 235 -13.85 14.71 1.60
N PRO A 236 -13.31 13.55 1.15
CA PRO A 236 -13.66 12.98 -0.16
C PRO A 236 -15.18 12.79 -0.32
N ALA A 237 -15.70 12.97 -1.54
CA ALA A 237 -17.15 12.91 -1.80
C ALA A 237 -17.78 11.57 -1.38
N GLU A 238 -17.08 10.45 -1.63
CA GLU A 238 -17.50 9.11 -1.20
C GLU A 238 -17.66 9.02 0.33
N LEU A 239 -16.75 9.63 1.08
CA LEU A 239 -16.81 9.66 2.54
C LEU A 239 -17.96 10.56 3.03
N GLN A 240 -18.19 11.71 2.38
CA GLN A 240 -19.32 12.58 2.72
C GLN A 240 -20.67 11.88 2.53
N GLU A 241 -20.81 11.11 1.44
CA GLU A 241 -22.03 10.37 1.16
C GLU A 241 -22.27 9.25 2.19
N ARG A 242 -21.21 8.52 2.57
CA ARG A 242 -21.29 7.52 3.66
C ARG A 242 -21.73 8.13 4.99
N ILE A 243 -21.18 9.30 5.35
CA ILE A 243 -21.59 10.02 6.57
C ILE A 243 -23.07 10.41 6.49
N ARG A 244 -23.50 10.98 5.36
CA ARG A 244 -24.90 11.37 5.13
C ARG A 244 -25.85 10.17 5.26
N GLN A 245 -25.50 9.03 4.67
CA GLN A 245 -26.30 7.81 4.76
C GLN A 245 -26.45 7.33 6.21
N LEU A 246 -25.38 7.38 7.00
CA LEU A 246 -25.43 7.02 8.43
C LEU A 246 -26.33 7.98 9.24
N GLU A 247 -26.24 9.28 8.97
CA GLU A 247 -27.07 10.31 9.60
C GLU A 247 -28.56 10.14 9.23
N CYS A 248 -28.87 9.77 7.98
CA CYS A 248 -30.24 9.47 7.55
C CYS A 248 -30.82 8.23 8.24
N VAL A 249 -30.03 7.16 8.38
CA VAL A 249 -30.47 5.92 9.06
C VAL A 249 -30.75 6.16 10.54
N HIS A 250 -29.91 6.95 11.22
CA HIS A 250 -30.14 7.31 12.63
C HIS A 250 -31.27 8.34 12.81
N GLY A 251 -31.49 9.23 11.84
CA GLY A 251 -32.60 10.19 11.86
C GLY A 251 -33.98 9.56 11.66
N SER A 252 -34.05 8.41 10.99
CA SER A 252 -35.32 7.66 10.80
C SER A 252 -35.77 6.89 12.05
N ALA A 253 -34.89 6.71 13.06
CA ALA A 253 -35.20 5.97 14.27
C ALA A 253 -35.89 6.82 15.38
N TYR A 254 -36.06 8.13 15.16
CA TYR A 254 -36.70 9.05 16.11
C TYR A 254 -38.04 9.63 15.60
N VAL A 255 -38.56 9.12 14.49
CA VAL A 255 -39.89 9.45 13.98
C VAL A 255 -40.69 8.15 13.88
N GLY A 256 -41.10 7.64 15.04
CA GLY A 256 -41.93 6.45 15.20
C GLY A 256 -42.63 6.49 16.55
#